data_AF-A0A3C1N4C5-F1
#
_entry.id   AF-A0A3C1N4C5-F1
#
_cell.length_a   1.000
_cell.length_b   1.000
_cell.length_c   1.000
_cell.angle_alpha   90.00
_cell.angle_beta   90.00
_cell.angle_gamma   90.00
#
_symmetry.space_group_name_H-M   'P 1'
#
loop_
_entity.id
_entity.type
_entity.pdbx_description
1 polymer ?
#
loop_
_entity_poly.entity_id
_entity_poly.type
_entity_poly.pdbx_seq_one_letter_code
_entity_poly.pdbx_strand_id
1 'polypeptide(L)' 'DAQSTEIVGGLLADTDRSSRMVNLEASRRLGADWTMKLQARLFRNIAADDPLAAYRADSFVSWRLSRFF' A
#
# COMPACT_ATOMS: atom_id res chain seq x y z
N ASP A 1 -4.53 26.50 -6.88
CA ASP A 1 -5.55 25.68 -6.18
C ASP A 1 -5.12 24.22 -6.32
N ALA A 2 -4.79 23.54 -5.23
CA ALA A 2 -4.19 22.21 -5.30
C ALA A 2 -4.48 21.39 -4.03
N GLN A 3 -5.75 21.19 -3.70
CA GLN A 3 -6.14 20.02 -2.91
C GLN A 3 -5.98 18.77 -3.78
N SER A 4 -4.73 18.33 -3.95
CA SER A 4 -4.44 17.11 -4.70
C SER A 4 -4.79 15.89 -3.86
N THR A 5 -5.56 14.98 -4.45
CA THR A 5 -5.77 13.63 -3.93
C THR A 5 -5.16 12.67 -4.95
N GLU A 6 -4.29 11.80 -4.48
CA GLU A 6 -3.64 10.79 -5.29
C GLU A 6 -3.90 9.43 -4.68
N ILE A 7 -4.28 8.46 -5.52
CA ILE A 7 -4.46 7.07 -5.11
C ILE A 7 -3.78 6.22 -6.17
N VAL A 8 -2.83 5.40 -5.74
CA VAL A 8 -2.11 4.44 -6.57
C VAL A 8 -2.31 3.06 -5.97
N GLY A 9 -2.73 2.11 -6.80
CA GLY A 9 -2.98 0.74 -6.38
C GLY A 9 -2.41 -0.25 -7.38
N GLY A 10 -2.07 -1.44 -6.89
CA GLY A 10 -1.60 -2.54 -7.71
C GLY A 10 -1.99 -3.89 -7.13
N LEU A 11 -2.28 -4.83 -8.02
CA LEU A 11 -2.53 -6.24 -7.70
C LEU A 11 -1.50 -7.08 -8.46
N LEU A 12 -0.84 -7.97 -7.74
CA LEU A 12 -0.02 -9.04 -8.29
C LEU A 12 -0.69 -10.35 -7.90
N ALA A 13 -1.01 -11.17 -8.90
CA ALA A 13 -1.59 -12.47 -8.73
C ALA A 13 -0.77 -13.48 -9.51
N ASP A 14 -0.38 -14.57 -8.87
CA ASP A 14 0.18 -15.72 -9.56
C ASP A 14 -0.97 -16.41 -10.32
N THR A 15 -0.73 -16.79 -11.58
CA THR A 15 -1.71 -17.45 -12.45
C THR A 15 -1.75 -18.96 -12.24
N ASP A 16 -0.66 -19.53 -11.73
CA ASP A 16 -0.49 -20.96 -11.54
C ASP A 16 -0.63 -21.35 -10.06
N ARG A 17 -0.25 -20.45 -9.15
CA ARG A 17 -0.41 -20.59 -7.69
C ARG A 17 -1.45 -19.60 -7.17
N SER A 18 -2.08 -19.91 -6.03
CA SER A 18 -3.09 -19.03 -5.42
C SER A 18 -2.52 -17.77 -4.73
N SER A 19 -1.23 -17.47 -4.89
CA SER A 19 -0.50 -16.36 -4.27
C SER A 19 -1.00 -15.00 -4.77
N ARG A 20 -1.25 -14.07 -3.85
CA ARG A 20 -1.73 -12.72 -4.19
C ARG A 20 -1.04 -11.66 -3.32
N MET A 21 -0.71 -10.53 -3.93
CA MET A 21 -0.25 -9.33 -3.26
C MET A 21 -1.06 -8.12 -3.73
N VAL A 22 -1.51 -7.30 -2.77
CA VAL A 22 -2.18 -6.03 -3.03
C VAL A 22 -1.33 -4.91 -2.43
N ASN A 23 -1.11 -3.84 -3.19
CA ASN A 23 -0.51 -2.61 -2.72
C ASN A 23 -1.48 -1.45 -2.94
N LEU A 24 -1.62 -0.59 -1.94
CA LEU A 24 -2.42 0.63 -2.01
C LEU A 24 -1.65 1.77 -1.36
N GLU A 25 -1.55 2.88 -2.05
CA GLU A 25 -0.96 4.12 -1.58
C GLU A 25 -1.95 5.25 -1.87
N ALA A 26 -2.31 6.00 -0.84
CA ALA A 26 -3.19 7.15 -0.97
C ALA A 26 -2.55 8.36 -0.29
N SER A 27 -2.63 9.52 -0.93
CA SER A 27 -2.18 10.77 -0.36
C SER A 27 -3.19 11.87 -0.58
N ARG A 28 -3.35 12.74 0.41
CA ARG A 28 -4.23 13.90 0.33
C ARG A 28 -3.65 15.08 1.06
N ARG A 29 -3.65 16.23 0.41
CA ARG A 29 -3.37 17.51 1.06
C ARG A 29 -4.63 18.02 1.78
N LEU A 30 -4.49 18.37 3.05
CA LEU A 30 -5.54 18.90 3.91
C LEU A 30 -5.23 20.39 4.19
N GLY A 31 -5.89 21.28 3.46
CA GLY A 31 -5.62 22.73 3.55
C GLY A 31 -4.24 23.11 2.98
N ALA A 32 -3.63 24.16 3.53
CA ALA A 32 -2.31 24.63 3.12
C ALA A 32 -1.15 23.89 3.83
N ASP A 33 -1.46 23.25 4.95
CA ASP A 33 -0.41 22.99 5.93
C ASP A 33 -0.25 21.50 6.26
N TRP A 34 -1.19 20.66 5.87
CA TRP A 34 -1.19 19.25 6.24
C TRP A 34 -1.20 18.35 5.01
N THR A 35 -0.50 17.23 5.11
CA THR A 35 -0.60 16.13 4.15
C THR A 35 -0.80 14.83 4.92
N MET A 36 -1.82 14.07 4.53
CA MET A 36 -2.07 12.72 5.00
C MET A 36 -1.60 11.73 3.94
N LYS A 37 -0.91 10.67 4.36
CA LYS A 37 -0.57 9.51 3.53
C LYS A 37 -1.06 8.24 4.20
N LEU A 38 -1.61 7.32 3.42
CA LEU A 38 -2.00 5.98 3.80
C LEU A 38 -1.28 5.01 2.86
N GLN A 39 -0.70 3.96 3.41
CA GLN A 39 -0.08 2.89 2.66
C GLN A 39 -0.50 1.55 3.24
N ALA A 40 -0.94 0.64 2.39
CA ALA A 40 -1.27 -0.73 2.76
C ALA A 40 -0.60 -1.69 1.78
N ARG A 41 0.02 -2.75 2.32
CA ARG A 41 0.53 -3.87 1.54
C ARG A 41 0.08 -5.15 2.17
N LEU A 42 -0.61 -5.98 1.41
CA LEU A 42 -1.23 -7.21 1.89
C LEU A 42 -0.75 -8.39 1.06
N PHE A 43 -0.27 -9.43 1.73
CA PHE A 43 0.11 -10.71 1.14
C PHE A 43 -0.90 -11.78 1.57
N ARG A 44 -1.33 -12.63 0.62
CA ARG A 44 -2.33 -13.68 0.84
C ARG A 44 -1.95 -14.95 0.09
N ASN A 45 -2.16 -16.09 0.73
CA ASN A 45 -1.99 -17.44 0.14
C ASN A 45 -0.66 -17.66 -0.57
N ILE A 46 0.41 -17.03 -0.09
CA ILE A 46 1.76 -17.21 -0.64
C ILE A 46 2.15 -18.70 -0.47
N ALA A 47 2.79 -19.37 -1.41
CA ALA A 47 3.25 -20.76 -1.20
C ALA A 47 4.65 -20.79 -0.54
N ALA A 48 5.01 -21.86 0.19
CA ALA A 48 6.29 -21.89 0.93
C ALA A 48 7.51 -21.88 0.00
N ASP A 49 7.32 -22.37 -1.23
CA ASP A 49 8.24 -22.40 -2.36
C ASP A 49 8.13 -21.17 -3.29
N ASP A 50 7.28 -20.19 -2.93
CA ASP A 50 7.09 -18.95 -3.70
C ASP A 50 8.21 -17.94 -3.40
N PRO A 51 8.73 -17.19 -4.40
CA PRO A 51 9.68 -16.10 -4.17
C PRO A 51 9.19 -15.05 -3.15
N LEU A 52 7.87 -14.88 -3.00
CA LEU A 52 7.26 -13.98 -2.03
C LEU A 52 7.18 -14.58 -0.61
N ALA A 53 7.62 -15.83 -0.39
CA ALA A 53 7.48 -16.53 0.89
C ALA A 53 8.10 -15.75 2.06
N ALA A 54 9.20 -15.04 1.82
CA ALA A 54 9.86 -14.17 2.81
C ALA A 54 8.94 -13.05 3.32
N TYR A 55 7.97 -12.59 2.52
CA TYR A 55 7.06 -11.48 2.84
C TYR A 55 5.67 -11.94 3.27
N ARG A 56 5.44 -13.26 3.39
CA ARG A 56 4.13 -13.84 3.73
C ARG A 56 3.50 -13.23 4.98
N ALA A 57 4.32 -12.91 5.98
CA ALA A 57 3.89 -12.32 7.26
C ALA A 57 4.02 -10.78 7.30
N ASP A 58 4.50 -10.15 6.23
CA ASP A 58 4.82 -8.72 6.18
C ASP A 58 3.65 -7.87 5.66
N SER A 59 2.42 -8.33 5.91
CA SER A 59 1.24 -7.50 5.62
C SER A 59 1.20 -6.33 6.61
N PHE A 60 1.11 -5.11 6.10
CA PHE A 60 1.05 -3.92 6.95
C PHE A 60 0.05 -2.89 6.42
N VAL A 61 -0.38 -2.04 7.35
CA VAL A 61 -1.06 -0.78 7.06
C VAL A 61 -0.36 0.30 7.85
N SER A 62 0.01 1.39 7.19
CA SER A 62 0.67 2.53 7.80
C SER A 62 -0.02 3.81 7.36
N TRP A 63 0.00 4.79 8.24
CA TRP A 63 -0.49 6.12 7.94
C TRP A 63 0.51 7.14 8.47
N ARG A 64 0.56 8.30 7.81
CA ARG A 64 1.42 9.41 8.19
C ARG A 64 0.67 10.70 8.02
N LEU A 65 0.73 11.55 9.04
CA LEU A 65 0.25 12.92 8.99
C LEU A 65 1.45 13.86 9.14
N SER A 66 1.58 14.80 8.22
CA SER A 66 2.71 15.75 8.18
C SER A 66 2.19 17.19 8.17
N ARG A 67 2.76 18.04 9.03
CA ARG A 67 2.50 19.49 9.10
C ARG A 67 3.69 20.24 8.53
N PHE A 68 3.42 21.17 7.62
CA PHE A 68 4.38 22.12 7.04
C PHE A 68 4.16 23.47 7.71
N PHE A 69 5.22 24.16 8.18
CA PHE A 69 5.15 25.44 8.88
C PHE A 69 5.74 26.57 8.05
#